data_AF-A0A3C0QWV2-F1
#
_entry.id   AF-A0A3C0QWV2-F1
#
_cell.length_a   1.000
_cell.length_b   1.000
_cell.length_c   1.000
_cell.angle_alpha   90.00
_cell.angle_beta   90.00
_cell.angle_gamma   90.00
#
_symmetry.space_group_name_H-M   'P 1'
#
loop_
_entity.id
_entity.type
_entity.pdbx_description
1 polymer ?
#
loop_
_entity_poly.entity_id
_entity_poly.type
_entity_poly.pdbx_seq_one_letter_code
_entity_poly.pdbx_strand_id
1 'polypeptide(L)'
;MAKKVALTSSKQEILEAYNSLLNERQTVSLEVPVVSQQVKPENKITPQSSSKMMKEVADLRIALSQTLDELEMRLLSENKKLQELQETVKAENEQIENLFGIKARAESLGVLIEAHHQQKSVFEKETQEMRENWKSEKENRDKERKREEDEYSYRIKRERQKDEDDYNLKKSNLDRELKTRKENFEKDILEREASLKSQEEELKRLKILSENFSSEIAKSVKEAEKSCAEKLEVSYKHEKALLEKDYRSEVQLRNERIKALETKVVELNDQIKGLQSRVEIAESNAKDIVLKAIESSSERLYRHEDKLRYASREPEAK
;
A
#
# COMPACT_ATOMS: atom_id res chain seq x y z
N MET A 1 41.09 -4.89 -89.46
CA MET A 1 39.87 -4.12 -89.09
C MET A 1 40.01 -3.69 -87.64
N ALA A 2 40.21 -2.40 -87.39
CA ALA A 2 40.51 -1.89 -86.05
C ALA A 2 39.31 -1.99 -85.10
N LYS A 3 39.56 -2.45 -83.86
CA LYS A 3 38.56 -2.61 -82.80
C LYS A 3 38.26 -1.24 -82.19
N LYS A 4 36.99 -0.80 -82.21
CA LYS A 4 36.55 0.49 -81.65
C LYS A 4 36.59 0.44 -80.11
N VAL A 5 37.26 1.40 -79.49
CA VAL A 5 37.40 1.53 -78.03
C VAL A 5 36.12 2.16 -77.44
N ALA A 6 35.59 1.60 -76.34
CA ALA A 6 34.40 2.09 -75.63
C ALA A 6 34.76 2.46 -74.17
N LEU A 7 33.91 3.25 -73.50
CA LEU A 7 34.14 3.85 -72.15
C LEU A 7 34.37 2.85 -71.00
N THR A 8 34.34 1.54 -71.26
CA THR A 8 34.56 0.45 -70.29
C THR A 8 35.79 -0.42 -70.59
N SER A 9 36.60 -0.10 -71.60
CA SER A 9 37.80 -0.90 -71.94
C SER A 9 38.94 -0.70 -70.95
N SER A 10 39.62 -1.79 -70.59
CA SER A 10 40.75 -1.79 -69.64
C SER A 10 41.99 -1.11 -70.23
N LYS A 11 42.84 -0.52 -69.37
CA LYS A 11 44.05 0.23 -69.75
C LYS A 11 44.98 -0.54 -70.70
N GLN A 12 44.97 -1.87 -70.65
CA GLN A 12 45.75 -2.75 -71.55
C GLN A 12 45.21 -2.75 -72.99
N GLU A 13 43.88 -2.76 -73.16
CA GLU A 13 43.24 -2.76 -74.49
C GLU A 13 43.44 -1.43 -75.22
N ILE A 14 43.53 -0.32 -74.47
CA ILE A 14 43.84 1.02 -75.02
C ILE A 14 45.28 1.08 -75.54
N LEU A 15 46.23 0.47 -74.82
CA LEU A 15 47.65 0.44 -75.22
C LEU A 15 47.87 -0.44 -76.46
N GLU A 16 47.18 -1.57 -76.57
CA GLU A 16 47.24 -2.43 -77.76
C GLU A 16 46.65 -1.75 -79.00
N ALA A 17 45.52 -1.04 -78.86
CA ALA A 17 44.94 -0.27 -79.95
C ALA A 17 45.84 0.89 -80.40
N TYR A 18 46.51 1.58 -79.46
CA TYR A 18 47.47 2.64 -79.76
C TYR A 18 48.70 2.12 -80.51
N ASN A 19 49.28 1.00 -80.06
CA ASN A 19 50.46 0.40 -80.71
C ASN A 19 50.13 -0.14 -82.11
N SER A 20 48.91 -0.64 -82.33
CA SER A 20 48.45 -1.11 -83.64
C SER A 20 48.36 0.04 -84.67
N LEU A 21 47.89 1.22 -84.23
CA LEU A 21 47.84 2.43 -85.08
C LEU A 21 49.23 3.02 -85.38
N LEU A 22 50.17 2.89 -84.44
CA LEU A 22 51.56 3.33 -84.64
C LEU A 22 52.24 2.53 -85.77
N ASN A 23 51.99 1.22 -85.80
CA ASN A 23 52.51 0.32 -86.83
C ASN A 23 51.87 0.57 -88.20
N GLU A 24 50.58 0.90 -88.28
CA GLU A 24 49.91 1.28 -89.54
C GLU A 24 50.47 2.58 -90.15
N ARG A 25 50.99 3.50 -89.32
CA ARG A 25 51.61 4.76 -89.79
C ARG A 25 53.07 4.62 -90.24
N GLN A 26 53.80 3.61 -89.77
CA GLN A 26 55.19 3.38 -90.14
C GLN A 26 55.35 2.59 -91.46
N THR A 27 54.30 1.93 -91.96
CA THR A 27 54.35 1.11 -93.19
C THR A 27 53.99 1.84 -94.49
N VAL A 28 53.87 3.17 -94.48
CA VAL A 28 53.51 3.97 -95.67
C VAL A 28 54.62 5.00 -95.99
N SER A 29 55.76 4.53 -96.49
CA SER A 29 56.65 5.34 -97.33
C SER A 29 57.76 4.49 -97.98
N LEU A 30 57.74 4.50 -99.32
CA LEU A 30 58.89 4.38 -100.24
C LEU A 30 59.32 2.98 -100.75
N GLU A 31 58.65 2.54 -101.82
CA GLU A 31 59.30 2.04 -103.06
C GLU A 31 58.93 3.07 -104.15
N VAL A 32 59.71 3.47 -105.17
CA VAL A 32 60.37 2.76 -106.29
C VAL A 32 61.37 3.76 -107.02
N PRO A 33 61.97 3.53 -108.22
CA PRO A 33 63.38 3.15 -108.46
C PRO A 33 64.24 4.10 -109.37
N VAL A 34 65.56 3.81 -109.41
CA VAL A 34 66.53 3.75 -110.55
C VAL A 34 66.59 4.91 -111.57
N VAL A 35 67.81 5.44 -111.83
CA VAL A 35 68.55 5.33 -113.12
C VAL A 35 69.97 5.90 -112.92
N SER A 36 70.94 5.05 -113.19
CA SER A 36 72.38 5.31 -113.26
C SER A 36 72.80 5.63 -114.70
N GLN A 37 73.67 6.63 -114.90
CA GLN A 37 74.50 6.72 -116.10
C GLN A 37 75.84 7.39 -115.76
N GLN A 38 76.90 6.58 -115.83
CA GLN A 38 78.28 7.02 -115.93
C GLN A 38 78.65 7.08 -117.41
N VAL A 39 79.32 8.15 -117.84
CA VAL A 39 80.20 8.11 -119.02
C VAL A 39 81.48 8.87 -118.64
N LYS A 40 82.61 8.18 -118.76
CA LYS A 40 83.97 8.72 -118.61
C LYS A 40 84.65 8.75 -120.00
N PRO A 41 85.75 9.50 -120.14
CA PRO A 41 86.07 10.33 -121.30
C PRO A 41 87.08 9.67 -122.26
N GLU A 42 87.37 10.34 -123.38
CA GLU A 42 88.64 10.36 -124.17
C GLU A 42 88.29 10.74 -125.63
N ASN A 43 89.00 11.58 -126.41
CA ASN A 43 90.43 11.64 -126.66
C ASN A 43 90.86 12.99 -127.30
N LYS A 44 92.03 13.47 -126.84
CA LYS A 44 93.23 13.98 -127.55
C LYS A 44 93.12 14.67 -128.93
N ILE A 45 93.63 15.91 -129.01
CA ILE A 45 94.22 16.49 -130.24
C ILE A 45 95.54 17.21 -129.88
N THR A 46 96.61 16.89 -130.60
CA THR A 46 97.97 17.46 -130.59
C THR A 46 98.52 17.43 -132.04
N PRO A 47 99.51 18.24 -132.42
CA PRO A 47 99.26 19.50 -133.12
C PRO A 47 100.19 19.69 -134.35
N GLN A 48 100.07 20.84 -135.05
CA GLN A 48 101.16 21.68 -135.60
C GLN A 48 100.60 22.60 -136.69
N SER A 49 101.16 23.75 -137.04
CA SER A 49 101.79 24.89 -136.37
C SER A 49 102.08 25.89 -137.50
N SER A 50 101.67 27.15 -137.35
CA SER A 50 102.43 28.29 -137.88
C SER A 50 102.30 29.47 -136.90
N SER A 51 103.42 30.14 -136.67
CA SER A 51 103.82 30.77 -135.41
C SER A 51 103.61 32.28 -135.39
N LYS A 52 102.52 32.75 -134.75
CA LYS A 52 102.40 34.04 -134.01
C LYS A 52 100.97 34.31 -133.50
N MET A 53 99.94 33.87 -134.24
CA MET A 53 98.52 33.94 -133.84
C MET A 53 98.18 33.04 -132.63
N MET A 54 98.97 32.00 -132.39
CA MET A 54 98.86 31.15 -131.20
C MET A 54 99.17 31.86 -129.88
N LYS A 55 99.96 32.94 -129.85
CA LYS A 55 100.25 33.65 -128.58
C LYS A 55 99.07 34.50 -128.14
N GLU A 56 98.48 35.28 -129.05
CA GLU A 56 97.30 36.10 -128.75
C GLU A 56 96.04 35.24 -128.49
N VAL A 57 95.88 34.13 -129.23
CA VAL A 57 94.81 33.15 -128.95
C VAL A 57 95.05 32.42 -127.63
N ALA A 58 96.31 32.15 -127.24
CA ALA A 58 96.62 31.60 -125.92
C ALA A 58 96.34 32.62 -124.80
N ASP A 59 96.69 33.89 -124.97
CA ASP A 59 96.45 34.93 -123.97
C ASP A 59 94.95 35.23 -123.79
N LEU A 60 94.17 35.29 -124.88
CA LEU A 60 92.70 35.39 -124.80
C LEU A 60 92.07 34.14 -124.20
N ARG A 61 92.60 32.95 -124.49
CA ARG A 61 92.15 31.71 -123.85
C ARG A 61 92.44 31.73 -122.35
N ILE A 62 93.59 32.24 -121.93
CA ILE A 62 93.94 32.39 -120.51
C ILE A 62 93.01 33.40 -119.84
N ALA A 63 92.76 34.55 -120.45
CA ALA A 63 91.84 35.55 -119.89
C ALA A 63 90.39 35.04 -119.81
N LEU A 64 89.90 34.34 -120.85
CA LEU A 64 88.58 33.71 -120.83
C LEU A 64 88.50 32.64 -119.73
N SER A 65 89.52 31.78 -119.60
CA SER A 65 89.60 30.80 -118.51
C SER A 65 89.60 31.47 -117.15
N GLN A 66 90.33 32.57 -116.95
CA GLN A 66 90.31 33.32 -115.69
C GLN A 66 88.93 33.92 -115.39
N THR A 67 88.24 34.52 -116.37
CA THR A 67 86.87 35.03 -116.15
C THR A 67 85.85 33.92 -115.93
N LEU A 68 86.06 32.76 -116.57
CA LEU A 68 85.22 31.57 -116.39
C LEU A 68 85.43 30.98 -114.98
N ASP A 69 86.69 30.89 -114.52
CA ASP A 69 87.07 30.45 -113.19
C ASP A 69 86.54 31.43 -112.12
N GLU A 70 86.59 32.75 -112.36
CA GLU A 70 86.00 33.75 -111.47
C GLU A 70 84.47 33.67 -111.42
N LEU A 71 83.82 33.44 -112.56
CA LEU A 71 82.36 33.29 -112.64
C LEU A 71 81.92 31.97 -112.01
N GLU A 72 82.72 30.90 -112.17
CA GLU A 72 82.54 29.63 -111.48
C GLU A 72 82.72 29.80 -109.96
N MET A 73 83.76 30.51 -109.51
CA MET A 73 83.96 30.83 -108.10
C MET A 73 82.83 31.68 -107.53
N ARG A 74 82.30 32.64 -108.28
CA ARG A 74 81.12 33.42 -107.88
C ARG A 74 79.87 32.55 -107.83
N LEU A 75 79.59 31.73 -108.84
CA LEU A 75 78.45 30.80 -108.84
C LEU A 75 78.54 29.79 -107.69
N LEU A 76 79.73 29.26 -107.41
CA LEU A 76 79.96 28.39 -106.25
C LEU A 76 79.73 29.14 -104.94
N SER A 77 80.16 30.40 -104.83
CA SER A 77 79.90 31.22 -103.64
C SER A 77 78.42 31.57 -103.48
N GLU A 78 77.71 31.87 -104.57
CA GLU A 78 76.29 32.20 -104.56
C GLU A 78 75.44 30.97 -104.27
N ASN A 79 75.85 29.79 -104.78
CA ASN A 79 75.23 28.52 -104.47
C ASN A 79 75.47 28.12 -103.00
N LYS A 80 76.66 28.37 -102.43
CA LYS A 80 76.91 28.20 -101.00
C LYS A 80 76.02 29.11 -100.15
N LYS A 81 75.92 30.40 -100.50
CA LYS A 81 75.00 31.33 -99.81
C LYS A 81 73.54 30.87 -99.92
N LEU A 82 73.14 30.33 -101.08
CA LEU A 82 71.79 29.81 -101.29
C LEU A 82 71.54 28.53 -100.47
N GLN A 83 72.55 27.66 -100.33
CA GLN A 83 72.49 26.51 -99.43
C GLN A 83 72.38 26.94 -97.96
N GLU A 84 73.21 27.89 -97.52
CA GLU A 84 73.15 28.45 -96.17
C GLU A 84 71.77 29.11 -95.89
N LEU A 85 71.24 29.88 -96.85
CA LEU A 85 69.89 30.45 -96.77
C LEU A 85 68.79 29.39 -96.72
N GLN A 86 68.93 28.30 -97.47
CA GLN A 86 67.98 27.19 -97.41
C GLN A 86 68.03 26.46 -96.06
N GLU A 87 69.22 26.28 -95.50
CA GLU A 87 69.40 25.71 -94.17
C GLU A 87 68.86 26.65 -93.08
N THR A 88 69.08 27.96 -93.18
CA THR A 88 68.53 28.93 -92.23
C THR A 88 67.01 28.98 -92.31
N VAL A 89 66.42 28.96 -93.52
CA VAL A 89 64.96 28.92 -93.70
C VAL A 89 64.37 27.63 -93.13
N LYS A 90 65.05 26.49 -93.27
CA LYS A 90 64.62 25.23 -92.63
C LYS A 90 64.67 25.35 -91.11
N ALA A 91 65.77 25.84 -90.55
CA ALA A 91 65.92 26.04 -89.12
C ALA A 91 64.88 27.02 -88.56
N GLU A 92 64.57 28.11 -89.27
CA GLU A 92 63.52 29.06 -88.90
C GLU A 92 62.13 28.43 -88.95
N ASN A 93 61.82 27.62 -89.97
CA ASN A 93 60.55 26.90 -90.03
C ASN A 93 60.41 25.89 -88.89
N GLU A 94 61.47 25.14 -88.56
CA GLU A 94 61.48 24.24 -87.39
C GLU A 94 61.29 25.03 -86.08
N GLN A 95 61.89 26.21 -85.95
CA GLN A 95 61.66 27.08 -84.81
C GLN A 95 60.21 27.57 -84.74
N ILE A 96 59.59 27.94 -85.86
CA ILE A 96 58.19 28.35 -85.92
C ILE A 96 57.27 27.21 -85.50
N GLU A 97 57.46 25.99 -86.02
CA GLU A 97 56.69 24.82 -85.60
C GLU A 97 56.84 24.53 -84.11
N ASN A 98 58.07 24.61 -83.58
CA ASN A 98 58.33 24.44 -82.16
C ASN A 98 57.63 25.53 -81.32
N LEU A 99 57.66 26.80 -81.75
CA LEU A 99 56.97 27.90 -81.07
C LEU A 99 55.45 27.71 -81.08
N PHE A 100 54.86 27.29 -82.20
CA PHE A 100 53.44 26.95 -82.27
C PHE A 100 53.09 25.76 -81.38
N GLY A 101 53.93 24.72 -81.36
CA GLY A 101 53.79 23.57 -80.46
C GLY A 101 53.84 23.95 -78.99
N ILE A 102 54.75 24.87 -78.61
CA ILE A 102 54.85 25.41 -77.25
C ILE A 102 53.59 26.22 -76.92
N LYS A 103 53.10 27.07 -77.83
CA LYS A 103 51.89 27.88 -77.62
C LYS A 103 50.64 27.00 -77.43
N ALA A 104 50.43 26.00 -78.29
CA ALA A 104 49.30 25.08 -78.17
C ALA A 104 49.35 24.26 -76.87
N ARG A 105 50.55 23.84 -76.44
CA ARG A 105 50.74 23.16 -75.15
C ARG A 105 50.50 24.10 -73.96
N ALA A 106 50.91 25.36 -74.05
CA ALA A 106 50.68 26.36 -73.01
C ALA A 106 49.19 26.71 -72.87
N GLU A 107 48.46 26.83 -73.98
CA GLU A 107 46.99 27.02 -73.97
C GLU A 107 46.27 25.81 -73.36
N SER A 108 46.66 24.59 -73.74
CA SER A 108 46.13 23.34 -73.15
C SER A 108 46.43 23.24 -71.64
N LEU A 109 47.65 23.61 -71.22
CA LEU A 109 48.02 23.68 -69.81
C LEU A 109 47.22 24.75 -69.06
N GLY A 110 46.95 25.90 -69.69
CA GLY A 110 46.10 26.95 -69.12
C GLY A 110 44.69 26.46 -68.82
N VAL A 111 44.05 25.80 -69.79
CA VAL A 111 42.72 25.18 -69.59
C VAL A 111 42.74 24.13 -68.48
N LEU A 112 43.80 23.31 -68.39
CA LEU A 112 43.93 22.31 -67.34
C LEU A 112 44.10 22.94 -65.94
N ILE A 113 44.89 24.01 -65.82
CA ILE A 113 45.08 24.75 -64.57
C ILE A 113 43.75 25.40 -64.13
N GLU A 114 43.02 26.01 -65.06
CA GLU A 114 41.71 26.61 -64.78
C GLU A 114 40.70 25.55 -64.32
N ALA A 115 40.63 24.40 -65.00
CA ALA A 115 39.78 23.29 -64.61
C ALA A 115 40.14 22.75 -63.22
N HIS A 116 41.43 22.60 -62.93
CA HIS A 116 41.90 22.17 -61.61
C HIS A 116 41.58 23.21 -60.52
N HIS A 117 41.72 24.50 -60.82
CA HIS A 117 41.35 25.58 -59.90
C HIS A 117 39.85 25.59 -59.60
N GLN A 118 39.01 25.40 -60.63
CA GLN A 118 37.56 25.26 -60.45
C GLN A 118 37.21 24.04 -59.60
N GLN A 119 37.79 22.87 -59.90
CA GLN A 119 37.56 21.64 -59.14
C GLN A 119 38.00 21.78 -57.68
N LYS A 120 39.15 22.40 -57.44
CA LYS A 120 39.64 22.69 -56.08
C LYS A 120 38.69 23.62 -55.34
N SER A 121 38.19 24.68 -55.98
CA SER A 121 37.23 25.60 -55.37
C SER A 121 35.91 24.92 -55.00
N VAL A 122 35.38 24.05 -55.87
CA VAL A 122 34.17 23.26 -55.58
C VAL A 122 34.42 22.32 -54.40
N PHE A 123 35.53 21.57 -54.43
CA PHE A 123 35.89 20.65 -53.34
C PHE A 123 36.10 21.38 -52.00
N GLU A 124 36.71 22.57 -52.00
CA GLU A 124 36.87 23.37 -50.79
C GLU A 124 35.52 23.81 -50.21
N LYS A 125 34.56 24.22 -51.06
CA LYS A 125 33.20 24.56 -50.63
C LYS A 125 32.46 23.34 -50.07
N GLU A 126 32.45 22.23 -50.80
CA GLU A 126 31.78 20.99 -50.36
C GLU A 126 32.37 20.48 -49.04
N THR A 127 33.70 20.50 -48.89
CA THR A 127 34.33 20.08 -47.64
C THR A 127 34.03 21.05 -46.48
N GLN A 128 33.86 22.34 -46.75
CA GLN A 128 33.44 23.30 -45.74
C GLN A 128 32.00 23.06 -45.30
N GLU A 129 31.07 22.92 -46.24
CA GLU A 129 29.66 22.61 -45.96
C GLU A 129 29.52 21.29 -45.18
N MET A 130 30.24 20.24 -45.60
CA MET A 130 30.27 18.96 -44.87
C MET A 130 30.81 19.10 -43.45
N ARG A 131 31.85 19.92 -43.25
CA ARG A 131 32.38 20.19 -41.90
C ARG A 131 31.39 20.95 -41.03
N GLU A 132 30.66 21.91 -41.60
CA GLU A 132 29.66 22.69 -40.88
C GLU A 132 28.44 21.84 -40.52
N ASN A 133 27.92 21.05 -41.47
CA ASN A 133 26.85 20.09 -41.21
C ASN A 133 27.24 19.07 -40.15
N TRP A 134 28.44 18.49 -40.25
CA TRP A 134 28.94 17.54 -39.25
C TRP A 134 29.06 18.16 -37.85
N LYS A 135 29.53 19.41 -37.75
CA LYS A 135 29.58 20.14 -36.48
C LYS A 135 28.18 20.36 -35.90
N SER A 136 27.23 20.80 -36.72
CA SER A 136 25.84 21.03 -36.33
C SER A 136 25.15 19.73 -35.88
N GLU A 137 25.33 18.64 -36.62
CA GLU A 137 24.79 17.33 -36.28
C GLU A 137 25.37 16.81 -34.96
N LYS A 138 26.69 16.95 -34.77
CA LYS A 138 27.36 16.60 -33.52
C LYS A 138 26.82 17.41 -32.34
N GLU A 139 26.67 18.72 -32.50
CA GLU A 139 26.13 19.59 -31.44
C GLU A 139 24.68 19.23 -31.10
N ASN A 140 23.84 18.97 -32.10
CA ASN A 140 22.46 18.55 -31.89
C ASN A 140 22.37 17.19 -31.19
N ARG A 141 23.23 16.24 -31.58
CA ARG A 141 23.31 14.93 -30.93
C ARG A 141 23.80 15.03 -29.48
N ASP A 142 24.74 15.93 -29.20
CA ASP A 142 25.23 16.18 -27.85
C ASP A 142 24.15 16.84 -26.97
N LYS A 143 23.35 17.76 -27.54
CA LYS A 143 22.18 18.34 -26.87
C LYS A 143 21.11 17.28 -26.59
N GLU A 144 20.82 16.41 -27.56
CA GLU A 144 19.84 15.34 -27.39
C GLU A 144 20.26 14.38 -26.29
N ARG A 145 21.52 13.90 -26.31
CA ARG A 145 22.04 13.02 -25.25
C ARG A 145 21.93 13.65 -23.87
N LYS A 146 22.27 14.94 -23.73
CA LYS A 146 22.12 15.65 -22.44
C LYS A 146 20.66 15.72 -21.99
N ARG A 147 19.73 16.02 -22.90
CA ARG A 147 18.29 16.03 -22.59
C ARG A 147 17.81 14.65 -22.14
N GLU A 148 18.18 13.60 -22.86
CA GLU A 148 17.83 12.22 -22.51
C GLU A 148 18.42 11.80 -21.15
N GLU A 149 19.68 12.16 -20.87
CA GLU A 149 20.33 11.91 -19.57
C GLU A 149 19.62 12.65 -18.43
N ASP A 150 19.29 13.91 -18.62
CA ASP A 150 18.56 14.74 -17.65
C ASP A 150 17.15 14.19 -17.40
N GLU A 151 16.40 13.87 -18.46
CA GLU A 151 15.06 13.28 -18.36
C GLU A 151 15.08 11.91 -17.70
N TYR A 152 16.07 11.07 -18.05
CA TYR A 152 16.27 9.77 -17.41
C TYR A 152 16.55 9.93 -15.91
N SER A 153 17.49 10.80 -15.55
CA SER A 153 17.85 11.04 -14.15
C SER A 153 16.67 11.59 -13.35
N TYR A 154 15.91 12.51 -13.94
CA TYR A 154 14.70 13.09 -13.34
C TYR A 154 13.60 12.04 -13.18
N ARG A 155 13.37 11.20 -14.19
CA ARG A 155 12.38 10.11 -14.13
C ARG A 155 12.71 9.12 -13.01
N ILE A 156 13.96 8.66 -12.93
CA ILE A 156 14.42 7.76 -11.86
C ILE A 156 14.27 8.41 -10.49
N LYS A 157 14.63 9.68 -10.36
CA LYS A 157 14.50 10.40 -9.07
C LYS A 157 13.03 10.52 -8.64
N ARG A 158 12.13 10.82 -9.58
CA ARG A 158 10.68 10.88 -9.33
C ARG A 158 10.11 9.51 -8.96
N GLU A 159 10.54 8.45 -9.65
CA GLU A 159 10.11 7.08 -9.38
C GLU A 159 10.55 6.64 -7.97
N ARG A 160 11.81 6.87 -7.61
CA ARG A 160 12.31 6.62 -6.25
C ARG A 160 11.53 7.39 -5.17
N GLN A 161 11.21 8.66 -5.43
CA GLN A 161 10.40 9.46 -4.50
C GLN A 161 9.00 8.87 -4.33
N LYS A 162 8.35 8.46 -5.43
CA LYS A 162 7.04 7.80 -5.36
C LYS A 162 7.11 6.48 -4.57
N ASP A 163 8.12 5.66 -4.85
CA ASP A 163 8.31 4.39 -4.16
C ASP A 163 8.58 4.59 -2.66
N GLU A 164 9.34 5.63 -2.30
CA GLU A 164 9.63 6.01 -0.92
C GLU A 164 8.37 6.52 -0.21
N ASP A 165 7.57 7.37 -0.85
CA ASP A 165 6.29 7.85 -0.32
C ASP A 165 5.29 6.70 -0.13
N ASP A 166 5.16 5.80 -1.12
CA ASP A 166 4.30 4.63 -1.05
C ASP A 166 4.74 3.65 0.04
N TYR A 167 6.05 3.44 0.19
CA TYR A 167 6.62 2.63 1.27
C TYR A 167 6.34 3.25 2.64
N ASN A 168 6.58 4.54 2.80
CA ASN A 168 6.32 5.26 4.05
C ASN A 168 4.84 5.26 4.42
N LEU A 169 3.95 5.40 3.43
CA LEU A 169 2.51 5.31 3.63
C LEU A 169 2.10 3.90 4.11
N LYS A 170 2.59 2.85 3.44
CA LYS A 170 2.33 1.45 3.84
C LYS A 170 2.84 1.18 5.26
N LYS A 171 4.06 1.64 5.56
CA LYS A 171 4.65 1.50 6.89
C LYS A 171 3.81 2.21 7.95
N SER A 172 3.41 3.46 7.71
CA SER A 172 2.55 4.22 8.62
C SER A 172 1.19 3.55 8.85
N ASN A 173 0.59 2.98 7.81
CA ASN A 173 -0.69 2.26 7.93
C ASN A 173 -0.53 0.99 8.76
N LEU A 174 0.51 0.19 8.50
CA LEU A 174 0.81 -1.01 9.28
C LEU A 174 1.09 -0.69 10.75
N ASP A 175 1.87 0.36 11.03
CA ASP A 175 2.15 0.79 12.41
C ASP A 175 0.86 1.22 13.13
N ARG A 176 -0.04 1.92 12.42
CA ARG A 176 -1.36 2.29 12.95
C ARG A 176 -2.24 1.08 13.23
N GLU A 177 -2.31 0.12 12.30
CA GLU A 177 -3.07 -1.12 12.46
C GLU A 177 -2.53 -2.00 13.60
N LEU A 178 -1.21 -2.11 13.74
CA LEU A 178 -0.59 -2.83 14.84
C LEU A 178 -0.88 -2.16 16.18
N LYS A 179 -0.87 -0.82 16.22
CA LYS A 179 -1.20 -0.07 17.43
C LYS A 179 -2.66 -0.29 17.82
N THR A 180 -3.61 -0.13 16.91
CA THR A 180 -5.03 -0.36 17.21
C THR A 180 -5.31 -1.80 17.60
N ARG A 181 -4.65 -2.77 16.96
CA ARG A 181 -4.78 -4.19 17.31
C ARG A 181 -4.24 -4.50 18.71
N LYS A 182 -3.10 -3.90 19.09
CA LYS A 182 -2.56 -4.01 20.46
C LYS A 182 -3.50 -3.39 21.48
N GLU A 183 -3.99 -2.17 21.23
CA GLU A 183 -4.92 -1.48 22.13
C GLU A 183 -6.24 -2.26 22.31
N ASN A 184 -6.79 -2.82 21.24
CA ASN A 184 -7.99 -3.66 21.32
C ASN A 184 -7.72 -4.96 22.09
N PHE A 185 -6.59 -5.62 21.82
CA PHE A 185 -6.21 -6.85 22.52
C PHE A 185 -5.98 -6.62 24.03
N GLU A 186 -5.34 -5.51 24.41
CA GLU A 186 -5.16 -5.12 25.81
C GLU A 186 -6.50 -4.87 26.50
N LYS A 187 -7.44 -4.17 25.85
CA LYS A 187 -8.79 -3.98 26.37
C LYS A 187 -9.54 -5.31 26.55
N ASP A 188 -9.52 -6.17 25.53
CA ASP A 188 -10.17 -7.49 25.57
C ASP A 188 -9.60 -8.37 26.70
N ILE A 189 -8.28 -8.33 26.93
CA ILE A 189 -7.65 -9.04 28.04
C ILE A 189 -8.09 -8.46 29.38
N LEU A 190 -8.06 -7.14 29.54
CA LEU A 190 -8.46 -6.48 30.79
C LEU A 190 -9.92 -6.80 31.14
N GLU A 191 -10.83 -6.75 30.16
CA GLU A 191 -12.24 -7.12 30.35
C GLU A 191 -12.40 -8.60 30.70
N ARG A 192 -11.65 -9.49 30.04
CA ARG A 192 -11.65 -10.93 30.35
C ARG A 192 -11.11 -11.22 31.76
N GLU A 193 -10.00 -10.60 32.14
CA GLU A 193 -9.40 -10.77 33.46
C GLU A 193 -10.33 -10.25 34.57
N ALA A 194 -10.98 -9.11 34.36
CA ALA A 194 -11.97 -8.58 35.30
C ALA A 194 -13.19 -9.52 35.44
N SER A 195 -13.71 -10.03 34.33
CA SER A 195 -14.83 -10.97 34.32
C SER A 195 -14.46 -12.27 35.03
N LEU A 196 -13.31 -12.87 34.69
CA LEU A 196 -12.82 -14.10 35.35
C LEU A 196 -12.62 -13.89 36.85
N LYS A 197 -12.03 -12.76 37.26
CA LYS A 197 -11.85 -12.45 38.68
C LYS A 197 -13.19 -12.37 39.41
N SER A 198 -14.20 -11.72 38.83
CA SER A 198 -15.54 -11.64 39.42
C SER A 198 -16.19 -13.02 39.55
N GLN A 199 -16.06 -13.87 38.53
CA GLN A 199 -16.57 -15.25 38.54
C GLN A 199 -15.83 -16.12 39.56
N GLU A 200 -14.52 -15.98 39.69
CA GLU A 200 -13.72 -16.69 40.70
C GLU A 200 -14.11 -16.28 42.12
N GLU A 201 -14.38 -15.00 42.37
CA GLU A 201 -14.85 -14.50 43.66
C GLU A 201 -16.27 -15.02 43.98
N GLU A 202 -17.18 -15.02 43.01
CA GLU A 202 -18.51 -15.60 43.17
C GLU A 202 -18.45 -17.10 43.45
N LEU A 203 -17.66 -17.85 42.69
CA LEU A 203 -17.45 -19.28 42.92
C LEU A 203 -16.85 -19.58 44.29
N LYS A 204 -15.91 -18.76 44.77
CA LYS A 204 -15.38 -18.89 46.14
C LYS A 204 -16.48 -18.67 47.18
N ARG A 205 -17.31 -17.64 47.03
CA ARG A 205 -18.44 -17.38 47.94
C ARG A 205 -19.45 -18.52 47.93
N LEU A 206 -19.84 -19.01 46.76
CA LEU A 206 -20.78 -20.13 46.61
C LEU A 206 -20.23 -21.42 47.22
N LYS A 207 -18.93 -21.70 47.07
CA LYS A 207 -18.27 -22.83 47.74
C LYS A 207 -18.37 -22.72 49.25
N ILE A 208 -17.98 -21.58 49.82
CA ILE A 208 -18.07 -21.33 51.28
C ILE A 208 -19.51 -21.46 51.77
N LEU A 209 -20.48 -20.90 51.03
CA LEU A 209 -21.89 -21.02 51.37
C LEU A 209 -22.33 -22.49 51.35
N SER A 210 -21.98 -23.24 50.30
CA SER A 210 -22.34 -24.65 50.16
C SER A 210 -21.73 -25.54 51.25
N GLU A 211 -20.47 -25.29 51.63
CA GLU A 211 -19.78 -26.01 52.71
C GLU A 211 -20.43 -25.73 54.08
N ASN A 212 -20.83 -24.48 54.31
CA ASN A 212 -21.44 -24.06 55.57
C ASN A 212 -22.96 -24.31 55.62
N PHE A 213 -23.61 -24.57 54.49
CA PHE A 213 -25.07 -24.66 54.37
C PHE A 213 -25.69 -25.68 55.33
N SER A 214 -25.12 -26.88 55.40
CA SER A 214 -25.57 -27.94 56.33
C SER A 214 -25.46 -27.49 57.79
N SER A 215 -24.36 -26.80 58.13
CA SER A 215 -24.13 -26.32 59.49
C SER A 215 -25.07 -25.18 59.88
N GLU A 216 -25.40 -24.28 58.95
CA GLU A 216 -26.34 -23.18 59.17
C GLU A 216 -27.79 -23.69 59.28
N ILE A 217 -28.18 -24.67 58.46
CA ILE A 217 -29.46 -25.37 58.60
C ILE A 217 -29.53 -26.04 59.97
N ALA A 218 -28.50 -26.78 60.39
CA ALA A 218 -28.50 -27.42 61.69
C ALA A 218 -28.61 -26.42 62.86
N LYS A 219 -27.98 -25.24 62.75
CA LYS A 219 -28.10 -24.16 63.76
C LYS A 219 -29.50 -23.55 63.78
N SER A 220 -30.03 -23.15 62.62
CA SER A 220 -31.36 -22.55 62.52
C SER A 220 -32.47 -23.52 62.97
N VAL A 221 -32.36 -24.80 62.62
CA VAL A 221 -33.27 -25.85 63.12
C VAL A 221 -33.20 -25.97 64.64
N LYS A 222 -32.00 -26.02 65.23
CA LYS A 222 -31.84 -26.05 66.69
C LYS A 222 -32.41 -24.81 67.39
N GLU A 223 -32.21 -23.63 66.83
CA GLU A 223 -32.76 -22.38 67.37
C GLU A 223 -34.29 -22.37 67.28
N ALA A 224 -34.87 -22.83 66.16
CA ALA A 224 -36.30 -22.96 65.99
C ALA A 224 -36.90 -24.02 66.94
N GLU A 225 -36.27 -25.19 67.06
CA GLU A 225 -36.65 -26.24 68.02
C GLU A 225 -36.63 -25.71 69.46
N LYS A 226 -35.58 -24.98 69.84
CA LYS A 226 -35.46 -24.37 71.17
C LYS A 226 -36.55 -23.34 71.42
N SER A 227 -36.78 -22.43 70.47
CA SER A 227 -37.84 -21.42 70.58
C SER A 227 -39.24 -22.05 70.66
N CYS A 228 -39.49 -23.09 69.88
CA CYS A 228 -40.74 -23.86 69.95
C CYS A 228 -40.89 -24.56 71.30
N ALA A 229 -39.84 -25.22 71.79
CA ALA A 229 -39.85 -25.89 73.09
C ALA A 229 -40.11 -24.91 74.24
N GLU A 230 -39.44 -23.75 74.24
CA GLU A 230 -39.65 -22.69 75.24
C GLU A 230 -41.09 -22.17 75.20
N LYS A 231 -41.64 -21.89 74.01
CA LYS A 231 -43.05 -21.47 73.86
C LYS A 231 -44.02 -22.53 74.37
N LEU A 232 -43.77 -23.79 74.04
CA LEU A 232 -44.60 -24.93 74.43
C LEU A 232 -44.54 -25.15 75.95
N GLU A 233 -43.37 -25.02 76.56
CA GLU A 233 -43.19 -25.16 78.01
C GLU A 233 -43.90 -24.03 78.76
N VAL A 234 -43.81 -22.79 78.26
CA VAL A 234 -44.53 -21.65 78.82
C VAL A 234 -46.05 -21.85 78.69
N SER A 235 -46.55 -22.30 77.53
CA SER A 235 -47.99 -22.56 77.36
C SER A 235 -48.48 -23.69 78.27
N TYR A 236 -47.74 -24.80 78.37
CA TYR A 236 -48.10 -25.91 79.26
C TYR A 236 -48.04 -25.51 80.73
N LYS A 237 -47.03 -24.75 81.16
CA LYS A 237 -46.95 -24.22 82.53
C LYS A 237 -48.13 -23.30 82.82
N HIS A 238 -48.50 -22.44 81.88
CA HIS A 238 -49.63 -21.54 82.03
C HIS A 238 -50.96 -22.30 82.11
N GLU A 239 -51.20 -23.25 81.20
CA GLU A 239 -52.40 -24.08 81.17
C GLU A 239 -52.52 -24.93 82.43
N LYS A 240 -51.42 -25.57 82.87
CA LYS A 240 -51.40 -26.33 84.13
C LYS A 240 -51.69 -25.44 85.34
N ALA A 241 -51.10 -24.25 85.43
CA ALA A 241 -51.35 -23.33 86.52
C ALA A 241 -52.80 -22.83 86.54
N LEU A 242 -53.41 -22.63 85.37
CA LEU A 242 -54.81 -22.26 85.24
C LEU A 242 -55.72 -23.39 85.72
N LEU A 243 -55.44 -24.63 85.29
CA LEU A 243 -56.19 -25.81 85.70
C LEU A 243 -56.06 -26.12 87.21
N GLU A 244 -54.87 -25.94 87.79
CA GLU A 244 -54.67 -26.03 89.25
C GLU A 244 -55.44 -24.95 90.00
N LYS A 245 -55.49 -23.72 89.48
CA LYS A 245 -56.26 -22.63 90.08
C LYS A 245 -57.76 -22.89 89.98
N ASP A 246 -58.24 -23.35 88.84
CA ASP A 246 -59.65 -23.70 88.62
C ASP A 246 -60.06 -24.83 89.58
N TYR A 247 -59.26 -25.89 89.68
CA TYR A 247 -59.50 -26.98 90.64
C TYR A 247 -59.51 -26.49 92.09
N ARG A 248 -58.55 -25.63 92.49
CA ARG A 248 -58.53 -25.03 93.83
C ARG A 248 -59.78 -24.19 94.09
N SER A 249 -60.23 -23.40 93.11
CA SER A 249 -61.43 -22.58 93.22
C SER A 249 -62.70 -23.43 93.32
N GLU A 250 -62.80 -24.52 92.57
CA GLU A 250 -63.89 -25.49 92.69
C GLU A 250 -63.91 -26.14 94.08
N VAL A 251 -62.75 -26.56 94.60
CA VAL A 251 -62.65 -27.12 95.95
C VAL A 251 -63.03 -26.09 97.00
N GLN A 252 -62.59 -24.84 96.87
CA GLN A 252 -62.97 -23.74 97.77
C GLN A 252 -64.48 -23.50 97.74
N LEU A 253 -65.09 -23.41 96.56
CA LEU A 253 -66.53 -23.23 96.40
C LEU A 253 -67.32 -24.39 97.00
N ARG A 254 -66.88 -25.64 96.76
CA ARG A 254 -67.47 -26.84 97.37
C ARG A 254 -67.35 -26.80 98.89
N ASN A 255 -66.20 -26.38 99.43
CA ASN A 255 -66.00 -26.25 100.87
C ASN A 255 -66.87 -25.14 101.49
N GLU A 256 -67.01 -23.98 100.83
CA GLU A 256 -67.93 -22.92 101.24
C GLU A 256 -69.37 -23.40 101.21
N ARG A 257 -69.76 -24.18 100.19
CA ARG A 257 -71.08 -24.79 100.11
C ARG A 257 -71.32 -25.80 101.23
N ILE A 258 -70.34 -26.64 101.56
CA ILE A 258 -70.40 -27.57 102.69
C ILE A 258 -70.59 -26.78 103.99
N LYS A 259 -69.77 -25.75 104.24
CA LYS A 259 -69.91 -24.89 105.43
C LYS A 259 -71.29 -24.24 105.52
N ALA A 260 -71.82 -23.72 104.41
CA ALA A 260 -73.15 -23.11 104.38
C ALA A 260 -74.28 -24.14 104.66
N LEU A 261 -74.11 -25.38 104.20
CA LEU A 261 -75.04 -26.47 104.50
C LEU A 261 -74.92 -26.91 105.97
N GLU A 262 -73.70 -26.99 106.51
CA GLU A 262 -73.45 -27.28 107.93
C GLU A 262 -74.09 -26.22 108.84
N THR A 263 -73.92 -24.93 108.54
CA THR A 263 -74.60 -23.86 109.29
C THR A 263 -76.11 -23.98 109.18
N LYS A 264 -76.64 -24.34 108.00
CA LYS A 264 -78.08 -24.56 107.82
C LYS A 264 -78.58 -25.75 108.65
N VAL A 265 -77.82 -26.84 108.73
CA VAL A 265 -78.15 -28.00 109.58
C VAL A 265 -78.15 -27.61 111.05
N VAL A 266 -77.20 -26.79 111.51
CA VAL A 266 -77.18 -26.27 112.88
C VAL A 266 -78.42 -25.39 113.14
N GLU A 267 -78.72 -24.43 112.26
CA GLU A 267 -79.94 -23.60 112.36
C GLU A 267 -81.22 -24.43 112.41
N LEU A 268 -81.35 -25.44 111.53
CA LEU A 268 -82.50 -26.34 111.51
C LEU A 268 -82.58 -27.17 112.80
N ASN A 269 -81.45 -27.65 113.33
CA ASN A 269 -81.41 -28.34 114.62
C ASN A 269 -81.84 -27.43 115.77
N ASP A 270 -81.42 -26.16 115.78
CA ASP A 270 -81.84 -25.20 116.79
C ASP A 270 -83.34 -24.86 116.66
N GLN A 271 -83.87 -24.78 115.43
CA GLN A 271 -85.31 -24.66 115.19
C GLN A 271 -86.08 -25.89 115.70
N ILE A 272 -85.57 -27.10 115.45
CA ILE A 272 -86.17 -28.35 115.97
C ILE A 272 -86.18 -28.33 117.49
N LYS A 273 -85.06 -27.99 118.16
CA LYS A 273 -85.01 -27.84 119.62
C LYS A 273 -86.01 -26.79 120.12
N GLY A 274 -86.11 -25.66 119.43
CA GLY A 274 -87.09 -24.62 119.74
C GLY A 274 -88.53 -25.12 119.63
N LEU A 275 -88.87 -25.84 118.55
CA LEU A 275 -90.18 -26.47 118.37
C LEU A 275 -90.45 -27.57 119.40
N GLN A 276 -89.46 -28.41 119.73
CA GLN A 276 -89.56 -29.41 120.81
C GLN A 276 -89.90 -28.75 122.14
N SER A 277 -89.22 -27.66 122.52
CA SER A 277 -89.55 -26.92 123.74
C SER A 277 -90.98 -26.36 123.73
N ARG A 278 -91.47 -25.86 122.58
CA ARG A 278 -92.85 -25.38 122.45
C ARG A 278 -93.86 -26.51 122.55
N VAL A 279 -93.53 -27.70 122.03
CA VAL A 279 -94.36 -28.90 122.18
C VAL A 279 -94.38 -29.34 123.64
N GLU A 280 -93.25 -29.37 124.34
CA GLU A 280 -93.20 -29.68 125.78
C GLU A 280 -94.03 -28.69 126.62
N ILE A 281 -93.93 -27.39 126.31
CA ILE A 281 -94.77 -26.35 126.95
C ILE A 281 -96.25 -26.57 126.62
N ALA A 282 -96.58 -26.88 125.37
CA ALA A 282 -97.96 -27.15 124.95
C ALA A 282 -98.52 -28.43 125.59
N GLU A 283 -97.72 -29.49 125.71
CA GLU A 283 -98.06 -30.72 126.42
C GLU A 283 -98.26 -30.45 127.92
N SER A 284 -97.41 -29.61 128.53
CA SER A 284 -97.59 -29.14 129.91
C SER A 284 -98.90 -28.37 130.05
N ASN A 285 -99.16 -27.41 129.18
CA ASN A 285 -100.40 -26.63 129.18
C ASN A 285 -101.64 -27.51 128.95
N ALA A 286 -101.55 -28.52 128.08
CA ALA A 286 -102.63 -29.48 127.85
C ALA A 286 -102.87 -30.35 129.10
N LYS A 287 -101.79 -30.81 129.77
CA LYS A 287 -101.89 -31.49 131.08
C LYS A 287 -102.58 -30.59 132.12
N ASP A 288 -102.23 -29.30 132.18
CA ASP A 288 -102.86 -28.33 133.08
C ASP A 288 -104.34 -28.10 132.77
N ILE A 289 -104.74 -28.10 131.49
CA ILE A 289 -106.15 -28.01 131.09
C ILE A 289 -106.92 -29.28 131.46
N VAL A 290 -106.32 -30.47 131.28
CA VAL A 290 -106.93 -31.74 131.71
C VAL A 290 -107.09 -31.77 133.23
N LEU A 291 -106.10 -31.30 133.99
CA LEU A 291 -106.20 -31.16 135.45
C LEU A 291 -107.35 -30.21 135.85
N LYS A 292 -107.45 -29.03 135.22
CA LYS A 292 -108.57 -28.08 135.44
C LYS A 292 -109.95 -28.62 135.03
N ALA A 293 -110.02 -29.48 134.01
CA ALA A 293 -111.27 -30.10 133.57
C ALA A 293 -111.76 -31.17 134.56
N ILE A 294 -110.83 -31.93 135.16
CA ILE A 294 -111.13 -32.91 136.21
C ILE A 294 -111.62 -32.17 137.47
N GLU A 295 -110.98 -31.07 137.86
CA GLU A 295 -111.40 -30.24 139.01
C GLU A 295 -112.80 -29.62 138.82
N SER A 296 -113.13 -29.05 137.64
CA SER A 296 -114.46 -28.45 137.41
C SER A 296 -115.60 -29.46 137.23
N SER A 297 -115.28 -30.76 137.06
CA SER A 297 -116.26 -31.85 137.04
C SER A 297 -116.62 -32.34 138.45
N SER A 298 -115.75 -32.13 139.44
CA SER A 298 -116.00 -32.46 140.84
C SER A 298 -116.87 -31.41 141.55
N GLU A 299 -116.87 -30.16 141.07
CA GLU A 299 -117.46 -29.01 141.76
C GLU A 299 -118.93 -28.70 141.39
N ARG A 300 -119.54 -29.43 140.43
CA ARG A 300 -120.90 -29.15 139.90
C ARG A 300 -122.05 -30.00 140.46
N LEU A 301 -121.82 -30.96 141.37
CA LEU A 301 -122.87 -31.87 141.87
C LEU A 301 -123.27 -31.69 143.35
N TYR A 302 -122.77 -30.66 144.07
CA TYR A 302 -122.99 -30.54 145.52
C TYR A 302 -123.55 -29.21 146.06
N ARG A 303 -124.07 -28.29 145.25
CA ARG A 303 -124.70 -27.05 145.77
C ARG A 303 -125.87 -26.55 144.93
N HIS A 304 -127.09 -27.00 145.24
CA HIS A 304 -128.29 -26.14 145.35
C HIS A 304 -129.54 -26.96 145.78
N GLU A 305 -129.51 -27.51 147.00
CA GLU A 305 -130.69 -27.57 147.88
C GLU A 305 -130.38 -26.67 149.09
N ASP A 306 -131.40 -25.97 149.59
CA ASP A 306 -131.40 -25.03 150.72
C ASP A 306 -130.86 -23.60 150.50
N LYS A 307 -131.78 -22.67 150.17
CA LYS A 307 -132.25 -21.63 151.13
C LYS A 307 -133.20 -20.61 150.48
N LEU A 308 -134.51 -20.85 150.60
CA LEU A 308 -135.56 -19.81 150.68
C LEU A 308 -136.64 -20.28 151.67
N ARG A 309 -136.42 -20.06 152.98
CA ARG A 309 -137.47 -19.91 153.99
C ARG A 309 -137.02 -18.89 155.05
N TYR A 310 -137.76 -17.77 155.04
CA TYR A 310 -137.82 -16.67 156.01
C TYR A 310 -136.58 -15.80 156.20
N ALA A 311 -136.66 -14.48 156.34
CA ALA A 311 -137.67 -13.45 156.07
C ALA A 311 -137.04 -12.15 156.62
N SER A 312 -137.25 -11.06 155.89
CA SER A 312 -137.53 -9.73 156.46
C SER A 312 -136.58 -9.16 157.52
N ARG A 313 -135.71 -8.25 157.06
CA ARG A 313 -135.51 -6.92 157.70
C ARG A 313 -134.69 -6.04 156.76
N GLU A 314 -135.38 -5.11 156.08
CA GLU A 314 -134.75 -3.82 155.76
C GLU A 314 -134.52 -3.05 157.07
N PRO A 315 -133.52 -2.17 157.11
CA PRO A 315 -133.82 -0.78 156.76
C PRO A 315 -132.79 -0.13 155.82
N GLU A 316 -133.32 0.71 154.93
CA GLU A 316 -132.84 2.02 154.47
C GLU A 316 -131.39 2.42 154.73
N ALA A 317 -130.65 2.74 153.65
CA ALA A 317 -130.10 4.09 153.39
C ALA A 317 -129.24 4.12 152.11
N LYS A 318 -129.78 4.81 151.08
CA LYS A 318 -129.16 5.36 149.84
C LYS A 318 -128.52 4.44 148.81
#